data_AF-A0AAD9NGC5-F1
#
_entry.id   AF-A0AAD9NGC5-F1
#
_cell.length_a   1.000
_cell.length_b   1.000
_cell.length_c   1.000
_cell.angle_alpha   90.00
_cell.angle_beta   90.00
_cell.angle_gamma   90.00
#
_symmetry.space_group_name_H-M   'P 1'
#
loop_
_entity.id
_entity.type
_entity.pdbx_description
1 polymer ?
#
loop_
_entity_poly.entity_id
_entity_poly.type
_entity_poly.pdbx_seq_one_letter_code
_entity_poly.pdbx_strand_id
1 'polypeptide(L)'
;MYEKAVRAMAKQRVALDVLSYHAAAPQEDVDRFKVRAQTDLNIPSSQQYDLYSYDFNDFHLDDNDTLKACIRIHFDDVSFTLQDGEMKNILGALETLALLVGCLCHDLDHRGTNNQFQIKTMSPLAQLYSTSVMEHHHFDQCIMILNTKGSEILSNLTQEQYERVLQVLESAILATDLALYFRYRGEFFNLVDSEQADWSIDEHRNLLRNWQVLADEKNKSERDEDDHENHNKEDH
;
A
#
# COMPACT_ATOMS: atom_id res chain seq x y z
N MET A 1 31.22 -24.60 0.77
CA MET A 1 30.55 -23.34 1.16
C MET A 1 29.28 -23.11 0.35
N TYR A 2 29.34 -23.23 -0.98
CA TYR A 2 28.18 -23.10 -1.87
C TYR A 2 27.00 -24.01 -1.51
N GLU A 3 27.25 -25.30 -1.25
CA GLU A 3 26.20 -26.24 -0.85
C GLU A 3 25.46 -25.84 0.45
N LYS A 4 26.19 -25.24 1.42
CA LYS A 4 25.59 -24.72 2.64
C LYS A 4 24.70 -23.50 2.36
N ALA A 5 25.10 -22.64 1.44
CA ALA A 5 24.30 -21.48 1.02
C ALA A 5 23.02 -21.92 0.28
N VAL A 6 23.13 -22.86 -0.65
CA VAL A 6 21.96 -23.44 -1.36
C VAL A 6 20.98 -24.07 -0.37
N ARG A 7 21.48 -24.83 0.61
CA ARG A 7 20.64 -25.43 1.66
C ARG A 7 20.00 -24.38 2.57
N ALA A 8 20.68 -23.27 2.85
CA ALA A 8 20.14 -22.17 3.63
C ALA A 8 19.02 -21.45 2.86
N MET A 9 19.22 -21.14 1.57
CA MET A 9 18.20 -20.57 0.69
C MET A 9 16.98 -21.48 0.57
N ALA A 10 17.18 -22.79 0.43
CA ALA A 10 16.07 -23.74 0.40
C ALA A 10 15.26 -23.75 1.70
N LYS A 11 15.94 -23.69 2.87
CA LYS A 11 15.25 -23.57 4.17
C LYS A 11 14.49 -22.26 4.31
N GLN A 12 15.07 -21.15 3.85
CA GLN A 12 14.42 -19.84 3.84
C GLN A 12 13.16 -19.88 2.97
N ARG A 13 13.23 -20.46 1.77
CA ARG A 13 12.08 -20.59 0.86
C ARG A 13 10.94 -21.38 1.50
N VAL A 14 11.24 -22.52 2.12
CA VAL A 14 10.23 -23.31 2.85
C VAL A 14 9.64 -22.53 4.02
N ALA A 15 10.46 -21.77 4.76
CA ALA A 15 9.96 -20.94 5.85
C ALA A 15 9.01 -19.83 5.33
N LEU A 16 9.36 -19.18 4.22
CA LEU A 16 8.51 -18.18 3.57
C LEU A 16 7.20 -18.78 3.06
N ASP A 17 7.23 -19.98 2.47
CA ASP A 17 6.01 -20.68 2.02
C ASP A 17 5.08 -21.03 3.20
N VAL A 18 5.65 -21.34 4.38
CA VAL A 18 4.86 -21.59 5.60
C VAL A 18 4.30 -20.29 6.16
N LEU A 19 5.10 -19.21 6.18
CA LEU A 19 4.66 -17.89 6.63
C LEU A 19 3.54 -17.34 5.74
N SER A 20 3.67 -17.49 4.42
CA SER A 20 2.66 -17.04 3.46
C SER A 20 1.32 -17.76 3.64
N TYR A 21 1.36 -19.06 3.94
CA TYR A 21 0.16 -19.83 4.28
C TYR A 21 -0.58 -19.27 5.51
N HIS A 22 0.17 -18.80 6.52
CA HIS A 22 -0.41 -18.20 7.72
C HIS A 22 -0.77 -16.71 7.56
N ALA A 23 -0.20 -16.03 6.56
CA ALA A 23 -0.57 -14.68 6.18
C ALA A 23 -1.85 -14.63 5.34
N ALA A 24 -2.21 -15.73 4.68
CA ALA A 24 -3.45 -15.85 3.92
C ALA A 24 -4.66 -16.03 4.84
N ALA A 25 -5.78 -15.39 4.47
CA ALA A 25 -7.05 -15.60 5.15
C ALA A 25 -7.49 -17.08 5.05
N PRO A 26 -7.97 -17.70 6.14
CA PRO A 26 -8.51 -19.05 6.10
C PRO A 26 -9.61 -19.21 5.05
N GLN A 27 -9.65 -20.35 4.36
CA GLN A 27 -10.65 -20.59 3.31
C GLN A 27 -12.09 -20.47 3.85
N GLU A 28 -12.32 -20.82 5.11
CA GLU A 28 -13.61 -20.66 5.79
C GLU A 28 -14.04 -19.19 5.92
N ASP A 29 -13.10 -18.29 6.19
CA ASP A 29 -13.36 -16.85 6.28
C ASP A 29 -13.64 -16.28 4.89
N VAL A 30 -12.88 -16.71 3.88
CA VAL A 30 -13.11 -16.36 2.47
C VAL A 30 -14.48 -16.85 2.01
N ASP A 31 -14.85 -18.08 2.34
CA ASP A 31 -16.13 -18.67 1.96
C ASP A 31 -17.29 -18.02 2.71
N ARG A 32 -17.13 -17.70 4.00
CA ARG A 32 -18.10 -16.90 4.77
C ARG A 32 -18.31 -15.54 4.12
N PHE A 33 -17.23 -14.87 3.70
CA PHE A 33 -17.31 -13.61 2.99
C PHE A 33 -17.98 -13.78 1.63
N LYS A 34 -17.64 -14.81 0.85
CA LYS A 34 -18.23 -15.13 -0.46
C LYS A 34 -19.71 -15.52 -0.38
N VAL A 35 -20.14 -16.24 0.66
CA VAL A 35 -21.54 -16.63 0.86
C VAL A 35 -22.36 -15.42 1.26
N ARG A 36 -21.87 -14.61 2.22
CA ARG A 36 -22.47 -13.29 2.52
C ARG A 36 -22.49 -12.40 1.29
N ALA A 37 -21.47 -12.48 0.44
CA ALA A 37 -21.46 -11.84 -0.86
C ALA A 37 -22.53 -12.41 -1.80
N GLN A 38 -22.71 -13.72 -1.95
CA GLN A 38 -23.70 -14.28 -2.89
C GLN A 38 -25.16 -14.08 -2.44
N THR A 39 -25.43 -13.94 -1.15
CA THR A 39 -26.78 -13.66 -0.62
C THR A 39 -27.05 -12.18 -0.38
N ASP A 40 -26.01 -11.40 -0.05
CA ASP A 40 -26.09 -9.99 0.39
C ASP A 40 -24.92 -9.13 -0.15
N LEU A 41 -24.48 -9.26 -1.42
CA LEU A 41 -23.52 -8.31 -2.04
C LEU A 41 -24.14 -6.91 -2.23
N ASN A 42 -24.77 -6.36 -1.21
CA ASN A 42 -24.94 -4.94 -1.12
C ASN A 42 -23.60 -4.36 -0.63
N ILE A 43 -22.58 -4.36 -1.49
CA ILE A 43 -21.42 -3.48 -1.29
C ILE A 43 -21.97 -2.06 -1.47
N PRO A 44 -22.09 -1.27 -0.39
CA PRO A 44 -22.60 0.10 -0.47
C PRO A 44 -21.84 0.91 -1.51
N SER A 45 -22.51 1.89 -2.12
CA SER A 45 -21.85 2.81 -3.05
C SER A 45 -20.81 3.67 -2.33
N SER A 46 -19.84 4.22 -3.05
CA SER A 46 -18.87 5.14 -2.46
C SER A 46 -19.53 6.36 -1.81
N GLN A 47 -20.69 6.78 -2.31
CA GLN A 47 -21.48 7.85 -1.70
C GLN A 47 -22.08 7.43 -0.35
N GLN A 48 -22.47 6.17 -0.18
CA GLN A 48 -23.04 5.70 1.08
C GLN A 48 -21.98 5.57 2.18
N TYR A 49 -20.75 5.22 1.81
CA TYR A 49 -19.59 5.23 2.70
C TYR A 49 -18.93 6.61 2.83
N ASP A 50 -19.37 7.59 2.04
CA ASP A 50 -18.76 8.91 1.94
C ASP A 50 -17.24 8.88 1.60
N LEU A 51 -16.80 7.92 0.78
CA LEU A 51 -15.37 7.64 0.51
C LEU A 51 -14.64 8.76 -0.23
N TYR A 52 -15.38 9.68 -0.87
CA TYR A 52 -14.79 10.82 -1.59
C TYR A 52 -14.74 12.09 -0.75
N SER A 53 -15.27 12.07 0.47
CA SER A 53 -15.17 13.18 1.39
C SER A 53 -13.79 13.24 2.01
N TYR A 54 -13.19 14.45 2.04
CA TYR A 54 -11.96 14.68 2.79
C TYR A 54 -12.15 14.53 4.31
N ASP A 55 -13.40 14.60 4.78
CA ASP A 55 -13.79 14.43 6.19
C ASP A 55 -14.11 12.96 6.54
N PHE A 56 -13.86 12.02 5.64
CA PHE A 56 -14.07 10.59 5.87
C PHE A 56 -13.25 10.09 7.09
N ASN A 57 -13.90 9.30 7.95
CA ASN A 57 -13.27 8.55 9.04
C ASN A 57 -13.85 7.12 9.10
N ASP A 58 -13.01 6.17 9.52
CA ASP A 58 -13.33 4.75 9.58
C ASP A 58 -13.68 4.27 11.00
N PHE A 59 -13.69 5.13 12.01
CA PHE A 59 -13.96 4.77 13.41
C PHE A 59 -15.29 4.04 13.63
N HIS A 60 -16.28 4.30 12.77
CA HIS A 60 -17.59 3.67 12.84
C HIS A 60 -17.72 2.40 11.99
N LEU A 61 -16.70 2.07 11.20
CA LEU A 61 -16.69 0.90 10.34
C LEU A 61 -16.10 -0.30 11.09
N ASP A 62 -16.77 -1.44 11.01
CA ASP A 62 -16.19 -2.71 11.46
C ASP A 62 -15.23 -3.28 10.40
N ASP A 63 -14.46 -4.31 10.76
CA ASP A 63 -13.52 -4.95 9.83
C ASP A 63 -14.17 -5.40 8.49
N ASN A 64 -15.45 -5.79 8.52
CA ASN A 64 -16.16 -6.21 7.29
C ASN A 64 -16.54 -5.01 6.44
N ASP A 65 -16.99 -3.91 7.05
CA ASP A 65 -17.37 -2.69 6.34
C ASP A 65 -16.16 -1.96 5.78
N THR A 66 -15.03 -1.95 6.51
CA THR A 66 -13.74 -1.49 5.98
C THR A 66 -13.29 -2.34 4.79
N LEU A 67 -13.41 -3.68 4.88
CA LEU A 67 -13.11 -4.57 3.75
C LEU A 67 -14.02 -4.29 2.53
N LYS A 68 -15.32 -4.09 2.75
CA LYS A 68 -16.27 -3.73 1.67
C LYS A 68 -15.96 -2.36 1.07
N ALA A 69 -15.57 -1.39 1.89
CA ALA A 69 -15.15 -0.07 1.45
C ALA A 69 -13.90 -0.17 0.58
N CYS A 70 -12.87 -0.94 0.98
CA CYS A 70 -11.69 -1.19 0.16
C CYS A 70 -12.03 -1.85 -1.18
N ILE A 71 -12.93 -2.84 -1.17
CA ILE A 71 -13.42 -3.48 -2.40
C ILE A 71 -14.19 -2.47 -3.26
N ARG A 72 -15.01 -1.59 -2.65
CA ARG A 72 -15.73 -0.53 -3.34
C ARG A 72 -14.76 0.46 -3.98
N ILE A 73 -13.70 0.90 -3.29
CA ILE A 73 -12.63 1.74 -3.84
C ILE A 73 -12.04 1.07 -5.08
N HIS A 74 -11.73 -0.22 -5.02
CA HIS A 74 -11.22 -0.94 -6.18
C HIS A 74 -12.19 -0.97 -7.37
N PHE A 75 -13.48 -1.25 -7.13
CA PHE A 75 -14.50 -1.27 -8.19
C PHE A 75 -14.77 0.12 -8.77
N ASP A 76 -14.88 1.11 -7.90
CA ASP A 76 -15.17 2.47 -8.28
C ASP A 76 -13.95 3.10 -8.92
N ASP A 77 -12.71 2.92 -8.47
CA ASP A 77 -11.53 3.45 -9.15
C ASP A 77 -11.32 2.83 -10.53
N VAL A 78 -11.62 1.54 -10.72
CA VAL A 78 -11.64 0.89 -12.05
C VAL A 78 -12.79 1.39 -12.92
N SER A 79 -13.89 1.89 -12.34
CA SER A 79 -15.04 2.45 -13.07
C SER A 79 -14.98 3.98 -13.24
N PHE A 80 -14.29 4.69 -12.34
CA PHE A 80 -14.14 6.15 -12.21
C PHE A 80 -12.89 6.61 -12.96
N THR A 81 -11.95 5.70 -13.25
CA THR A 81 -10.96 5.87 -14.33
C THR A 81 -11.62 6.19 -15.68
N LEU A 82 -12.93 5.98 -15.84
CA LEU A 82 -13.67 6.34 -17.06
C LEU A 82 -14.35 7.72 -17.03
N GLN A 83 -14.43 8.42 -15.88
CA GLN A 83 -15.14 9.70 -15.76
C GLN A 83 -14.46 10.70 -14.78
N ASP A 84 -13.94 11.80 -15.33
CA ASP A 84 -13.60 13.09 -14.71
C ASP A 84 -12.54 13.18 -13.60
N GLY A 85 -11.26 13.34 -13.99
CA GLY A 85 -10.22 13.94 -13.14
C GLY A 85 -8.92 14.19 -13.89
N GLU A 86 -8.33 15.40 -13.81
CA GLU A 86 -7.09 15.77 -14.54
C GLU A 86 -5.90 14.87 -14.14
N MET A 87 -5.83 14.48 -12.86
CA MET A 87 -4.82 13.54 -12.33
C MET A 87 -4.93 12.12 -12.91
N LYS A 88 -6.14 11.70 -13.31
CA LYS A 88 -6.36 10.36 -13.87
C LYS A 88 -5.91 10.24 -15.32
N ASN A 89 -5.81 11.36 -16.05
CA ASN A 89 -5.23 11.38 -17.40
C ASN A 89 -3.69 11.26 -17.36
N ILE A 90 -3.08 11.45 -16.19
CA ILE A 90 -1.63 11.38 -15.99
C ILE A 90 -1.19 9.95 -15.65
N LEU A 91 -1.96 9.25 -14.80
CA LEU A 91 -1.63 7.90 -14.34
C LEU A 91 -2.46 6.84 -15.07
N GLY A 92 -1.79 5.82 -15.62
CA GLY A 92 -2.45 4.70 -16.27
C GLY A 92 -3.07 3.70 -15.28
N ALA A 93 -3.98 2.85 -15.77
CA ALA A 93 -4.67 1.85 -14.93
C ALA A 93 -3.74 0.92 -14.15
N LEU A 94 -2.57 0.57 -14.71
CA LEU A 94 -1.56 -0.25 -14.01
C LEU A 94 -0.88 0.52 -12.86
N GLU A 95 -0.65 1.81 -13.04
CA GLU A 95 -0.06 2.67 -12.01
C GLU A 95 -1.06 2.89 -10.89
N THR A 96 -2.33 3.16 -11.21
CA THR A 96 -3.42 3.26 -10.23
C THR A 96 -3.59 1.97 -9.43
N LEU A 97 -3.57 0.82 -10.10
CA LEU A 97 -3.61 -0.49 -9.44
C LEU A 97 -2.44 -0.67 -8.47
N ALA A 98 -1.22 -0.35 -8.92
CA ALA A 98 -0.02 -0.45 -8.09
C ALA A 98 -0.07 0.48 -6.87
N LEU A 99 -0.55 1.72 -7.05
CA LEU A 99 -0.71 2.68 -5.95
C LEU A 99 -1.75 2.22 -4.94
N LEU A 100 -2.91 1.72 -5.39
CA LEU A 100 -3.94 1.21 -4.49
C LEU A 100 -3.43 0.02 -3.66
N VAL A 101 -2.73 -0.91 -4.31
CA VAL A 101 -2.08 -2.04 -3.61
C VAL A 101 -1.02 -1.51 -2.63
N GLY A 102 -0.23 -0.52 -3.04
CA GLY A 102 0.77 0.13 -2.19
C GLY A 102 0.17 0.76 -0.94
N CYS A 103 -0.89 1.57 -1.08
CA CYS A 103 -1.59 2.17 0.05
C CYS A 103 -2.11 1.13 1.05
N LEU A 104 -2.65 0.00 0.56
CA LEU A 104 -3.15 -1.08 1.43
C LEU A 104 -2.01 -1.88 2.10
N CYS A 105 -0.82 -1.91 1.50
CA CYS A 105 0.25 -2.83 1.88
C CYS A 105 1.49 -2.17 2.50
N HIS A 106 1.58 -0.83 2.53
CA HIS A 106 2.80 -0.13 2.90
C HIS A 106 3.26 -0.37 4.34
N ASP A 107 2.36 -0.77 5.24
CA ASP A 107 2.63 -1.01 6.67
C ASP A 107 2.53 -2.52 7.07
N LEU A 108 2.58 -3.45 6.12
CA LEU A 108 2.44 -4.89 6.40
C LEU A 108 3.52 -5.46 7.33
N ASP A 109 3.13 -6.18 8.39
CA ASP A 109 4.06 -6.72 9.41
C ASP A 109 4.89 -5.62 10.11
N HIS A 110 4.31 -4.41 10.28
CA HIS A 110 4.95 -3.36 11.08
C HIS A 110 5.10 -3.78 12.55
N ARG A 111 6.31 -3.59 13.10
CA ARG A 111 6.73 -4.17 14.40
C ARG A 111 6.66 -3.18 15.57
N GLY A 112 6.10 -1.99 15.35
CA GLY A 112 6.07 -0.92 16.34
C GLY A 112 7.45 -0.31 16.62
N THR A 113 8.39 -0.43 15.67
CA THR A 113 9.76 0.06 15.80
C THR A 113 10.20 0.71 14.50
N ASN A 114 10.94 1.81 14.57
CA ASN A 114 11.39 2.53 13.38
C ASN A 114 12.72 2.00 12.79
N ASN A 115 13.08 2.50 11.60
CA ASN A 115 14.31 2.17 10.90
C ASN A 115 15.58 2.39 11.74
N GLN A 116 15.64 3.46 12.54
CA GLN A 116 16.81 3.72 13.40
C GLN A 116 16.98 2.65 14.48
N PHE A 117 15.88 2.15 15.05
CA PHE A 117 15.91 1.07 16.02
C PHE A 117 16.43 -0.23 15.40
N GLN A 118 15.95 -0.58 14.19
CA GLN A 118 16.40 -1.77 13.46
C GLN A 118 17.92 -1.74 13.22
N ILE A 119 18.45 -0.60 12.76
CA ILE A 119 19.89 -0.40 12.53
C ILE A 119 20.68 -0.48 13.83
N LYS A 120 20.25 0.24 14.89
CA LYS A 120 20.96 0.26 16.18
C LYS A 120 21.00 -1.10 16.87
N THR A 121 19.96 -1.92 16.69
CA THR A 121 19.89 -3.27 17.26
C THR A 121 20.53 -4.33 16.37
N MET A 122 21.04 -3.94 15.19
CA MET A 122 21.59 -4.85 14.18
C MET A 122 20.64 -6.01 13.87
N SER A 123 19.35 -5.67 13.72
CA SER A 123 18.31 -6.65 13.47
C SER A 123 18.61 -7.43 12.17
N PRO A 124 18.06 -8.64 12.00
CA PRO A 124 18.22 -9.38 10.75
C PRO A 124 17.77 -8.58 9.51
N LEU A 125 16.74 -7.74 9.64
CA LEU A 125 16.28 -6.87 8.55
C LEU A 125 17.32 -5.81 8.21
N ALA A 126 17.95 -5.18 9.21
CA ALA A 126 19.01 -4.19 8.98
C ALA A 126 20.33 -4.79 8.42
N GLN A 127 20.46 -6.12 8.44
CA GLN A 127 21.56 -6.82 7.75
C GLN A 127 21.23 -7.11 6.28
N LEU A 128 19.95 -7.19 5.93
CA LEU A 128 19.46 -7.45 4.58
C LEU A 128 19.32 -6.15 3.79
N TYR A 129 18.76 -5.12 4.41
CA TYR A 129 18.52 -3.82 3.79
C TYR A 129 19.39 -2.75 4.45
N SER A 130 19.93 -1.84 3.64
CA SER A 130 20.81 -0.77 4.10
C SER A 130 20.12 0.60 4.24
N THR A 131 18.96 0.75 3.60
CA THR A 131 18.11 1.95 3.59
C THR A 131 16.66 1.52 3.70
N SER A 132 15.79 2.37 4.26
CA SER A 132 14.34 2.15 4.33
C SER A 132 13.98 0.70 4.73
N VAL A 133 14.57 0.25 5.85
CA VAL A 133 14.68 -1.16 6.23
C VAL A 133 13.30 -1.80 6.39
N MET A 134 12.38 -1.09 7.03
CA MET A 134 11.01 -1.54 7.22
C MET A 134 10.22 -1.49 5.91
N GLU A 135 10.39 -0.44 5.11
CA GLU A 135 9.64 -0.28 3.86
C GLU A 135 10.00 -1.36 2.83
N HIS A 136 11.28 -1.76 2.74
CA HIS A 136 11.66 -2.93 1.94
C HIS A 136 11.04 -4.23 2.47
N HIS A 137 10.95 -4.38 3.80
CA HIS A 137 10.29 -5.53 4.41
C HIS A 137 8.79 -5.55 4.10
N HIS A 138 8.11 -4.40 4.16
CA HIS A 138 6.70 -4.25 3.80
C HIS A 138 6.45 -4.62 2.33
N PHE A 139 7.32 -4.16 1.42
CA PHE A 139 7.27 -4.55 0.01
C PHE A 139 7.44 -6.07 -0.16
N ASP A 140 8.43 -6.69 0.48
CA ASP A 140 8.64 -8.14 0.38
C ASP A 140 7.44 -8.94 0.94
N GLN A 141 6.81 -8.47 2.02
CA GLN A 141 5.55 -9.06 2.52
C GLN A 141 4.41 -8.92 1.50
N CYS A 142 4.28 -7.76 0.87
CA CYS A 142 3.29 -7.54 -0.19
C CYS A 142 3.47 -8.53 -1.35
N ILE A 143 4.70 -8.68 -1.86
CA ILE A 143 5.02 -9.62 -2.93
C ILE A 143 4.73 -11.06 -2.52
N MET A 144 5.05 -11.44 -1.28
CA MET A 144 4.74 -12.77 -0.77
C MET A 144 3.23 -13.05 -0.80
N ILE A 145 2.40 -12.10 -0.36
CA ILE A 145 0.93 -12.25 -0.37
C ILE A 145 0.40 -12.32 -1.82
N LEU A 146 0.86 -11.44 -2.71
CA LEU A 146 0.43 -11.41 -4.12
C LEU A 146 0.79 -12.69 -4.90
N ASN A 147 1.84 -13.41 -4.47
CA ASN A 147 2.23 -14.69 -5.07
C ASN A 147 1.68 -15.91 -4.32
N THR A 148 0.88 -15.70 -3.27
CA THR A 148 0.24 -16.79 -2.54
C THR A 148 -0.97 -17.31 -3.31
N LYS A 149 -1.06 -18.63 -3.45
CA LYS A 149 -2.13 -19.29 -4.19
C LYS A 149 -3.51 -18.83 -3.73
N GLY A 150 -4.31 -18.29 -4.65
CA GLY A 150 -5.65 -17.79 -4.36
C GLY A 150 -5.72 -16.28 -4.06
N SER A 151 -4.58 -15.60 -3.91
CA SER A 151 -4.44 -14.15 -3.76
C SER A 151 -3.77 -13.48 -4.97
N GLU A 152 -3.59 -14.23 -6.07
CA GLU A 152 -2.85 -13.80 -7.27
C GLU A 152 -3.65 -12.83 -8.15
N ILE A 153 -4.01 -11.66 -7.61
CA ILE A 153 -4.82 -10.63 -8.30
C ILE A 153 -4.15 -10.09 -9.58
N LEU A 154 -2.83 -10.27 -9.71
CA LEU A 154 -2.03 -9.83 -10.86
C LEU A 154 -1.79 -10.94 -11.90
N SER A 155 -2.33 -12.15 -11.69
CA SER A 155 -2.06 -13.35 -12.52
C SER A 155 -2.43 -13.21 -14.01
N ASN A 156 -3.34 -12.29 -14.34
CA ASN A 156 -3.79 -12.07 -15.72
C ASN A 156 -2.97 -11.02 -16.48
N LEU A 157 -1.99 -10.38 -15.83
CA LEU A 157 -1.12 -9.40 -16.46
C LEU A 157 -0.08 -10.07 -17.38
N THR A 158 0.33 -9.39 -18.44
CA THR A 158 1.53 -9.80 -19.17
C THR A 158 2.79 -9.58 -18.32
N GLN A 159 3.89 -10.23 -18.69
CA GLN A 159 5.17 -10.07 -17.99
C GLN A 159 5.59 -8.60 -17.87
N GLU A 160 5.47 -7.83 -18.96
CA GLU A 160 5.83 -6.40 -18.99
C GLU A 160 4.92 -5.57 -18.07
N GLN A 161 3.62 -5.86 -18.05
CA GLN A 161 2.66 -5.18 -17.17
C GLN A 161 2.92 -5.50 -15.71
N TYR A 162 3.22 -6.77 -15.40
CA TYR A 162 3.54 -7.22 -14.05
C TYR A 162 4.82 -6.54 -13.55
N GLU A 163 5.88 -6.51 -14.36
CA GLU A 163 7.12 -5.79 -14.03
C GLU A 163 6.87 -4.30 -13.79
N ARG A 164 6.04 -3.67 -14.61
CA ARG A 164 5.67 -2.26 -14.42
C ARG A 164 4.92 -2.03 -13.11
N VAL A 165 3.95 -2.89 -12.77
CA VAL A 165 3.22 -2.81 -11.50
C VAL A 165 4.18 -2.96 -10.32
N LEU A 166 5.11 -3.93 -10.37
CA LEU A 166 6.08 -4.12 -9.29
C LEU A 166 7.00 -2.92 -9.10
N GLN A 167 7.49 -2.30 -10.19
CA GLN A 167 8.34 -1.10 -10.10
C GLN A 167 7.61 0.07 -9.43
N VAL A 168 6.34 0.29 -9.80
CA VAL A 168 5.54 1.39 -9.23
C VAL A 168 5.19 1.09 -7.78
N LEU A 169 4.83 -0.16 -7.47
CA LEU A 169 4.51 -0.63 -6.12
C LEU A 169 5.71 -0.50 -5.17
N GLU A 170 6.90 -0.90 -5.62
CA GLU A 170 8.15 -0.76 -4.86
C GLU A 170 8.44 0.71 -4.57
N SER A 171 8.39 1.58 -5.60
CA SER A 171 8.61 3.02 -5.41
C SER A 171 7.58 3.64 -4.46
N ALA A 172 6.32 3.24 -4.56
CA ALA A 172 5.24 3.74 -3.73
C ALA A 172 5.43 3.38 -2.24
N ILE A 173 5.73 2.12 -1.94
CA ILE A 173 5.96 1.67 -0.56
C ILE A 173 7.26 2.26 -0.02
N LEU A 174 8.36 2.30 -0.78
CA LEU A 174 9.59 2.91 -0.29
C LEU A 174 9.44 4.41 -0.04
N ALA A 175 8.56 5.09 -0.79
CA ALA A 175 8.32 6.51 -0.60
C ALA A 175 7.69 6.85 0.76
N THR A 176 7.06 5.90 1.48
CA THR A 176 6.51 6.13 2.83
C THR A 176 7.59 6.27 3.91
N ASP A 177 8.86 5.98 3.60
CA ASP A 177 9.94 6.34 4.50
C ASP A 177 10.01 7.87 4.64
N LEU A 178 9.59 8.40 5.79
CA LEU A 178 9.64 9.82 6.13
C LEU A 178 11.04 10.44 5.98
N ALA A 179 12.12 9.65 5.99
CA ALA A 179 13.46 10.14 5.66
C ALA A 179 13.59 10.54 4.17
N LEU A 180 12.88 9.86 3.28
CA LEU A 180 12.82 10.15 1.84
C LEU A 180 11.79 11.23 1.50
N TYR A 181 10.73 11.39 2.33
CA TYR A 181 9.71 12.43 2.17
C TYR A 181 10.30 13.82 1.89
N PHE A 182 11.21 14.30 2.75
CA PHE A 182 11.75 15.66 2.63
C PHE A 182 12.52 15.89 1.34
N ARG A 183 13.16 14.84 0.83
CA ARG A 183 13.87 14.89 -0.45
C ARG A 183 12.90 14.99 -1.61
N TYR A 184 11.95 14.06 -1.71
CA TYR A 184 11.01 14.02 -2.84
C TYR A 184 10.07 15.24 -2.84
N ARG A 185 9.68 15.72 -1.67
CA ARG A 185 8.91 16.96 -1.54
C ARG A 185 9.61 18.13 -2.21
N GLY A 186 10.89 18.35 -1.90
CA GLY A 186 11.66 19.46 -2.48
C GLY A 186 11.80 19.33 -4.00
N GLU A 187 12.10 18.13 -4.49
CA GLU A 187 12.20 17.85 -5.93
C GLU A 187 10.86 18.09 -6.64
N PHE A 188 9.74 17.66 -6.05
CA PHE A 188 8.40 17.84 -6.61
C PHE A 188 7.97 19.31 -6.67
N PHE A 189 8.10 20.08 -5.59
CA PHE A 189 7.75 21.50 -5.60
C PHE A 189 8.61 22.28 -6.59
N ASN A 190 9.91 22.01 -6.67
CA ASN A 190 10.77 22.64 -7.67
C ASN A 190 10.31 22.35 -9.11
N LEU A 191 9.87 21.12 -9.40
CA LEU A 191 9.36 20.75 -10.72
C LEU A 191 8.06 21.50 -11.08
N VAL A 192 7.13 21.60 -10.12
CA VAL A 192 5.84 22.27 -10.31
C VAL A 192 6.01 23.78 -10.39
N ASP A 193 6.77 24.38 -9.45
CA ASP A 193 6.98 25.84 -9.37
C ASP A 193 7.79 26.39 -10.55
N SER A 194 8.62 25.55 -11.18
CA SER A 194 9.35 25.92 -12.40
C SER A 194 8.53 25.80 -13.69
N GLU A 195 7.28 25.33 -13.60
CA GLU A 195 6.39 25.03 -14.74
C GLU A 195 7.01 24.05 -15.76
N GLN A 196 7.93 23.19 -15.31
CA GLN A 196 8.63 22.19 -16.14
C GLN A 196 8.03 20.79 -16.05
N ALA A 197 6.90 20.65 -15.35
CA ALA A 197 6.22 19.38 -15.18
C ALA A 197 5.71 18.84 -16.54
N ASP A 198 6.39 17.80 -17.03
CA ASP A 198 5.94 16.99 -18.16
C ASP A 198 5.54 15.59 -17.68
N TRP A 199 4.25 15.32 -17.64
CA TRP A 199 3.67 14.07 -17.16
C TRP A 199 3.82 12.89 -18.12
N SER A 200 4.36 13.11 -19.34
CA SER A 200 4.77 12.02 -20.22
C SER A 200 6.08 11.37 -19.78
N ILE A 201 6.90 12.08 -18.99
CA ILE A 201 8.18 11.62 -18.45
C ILE A 201 7.95 10.79 -17.18
N ASP A 202 8.56 9.61 -17.10
CA ASP A 202 8.31 8.70 -15.98
C ASP A 202 8.88 9.21 -14.66
N GLU A 203 10.02 9.89 -14.69
CA GLU A 203 10.64 10.49 -13.51
C GLU A 203 9.73 11.55 -12.88
N HIS A 204 9.08 12.39 -13.70
CA HIS A 204 8.11 13.38 -13.23
C HIS A 204 6.87 12.71 -12.65
N ARG A 205 6.32 11.69 -13.34
CA ARG A 205 5.22 10.89 -12.79
C ARG A 205 5.64 10.19 -11.50
N ASN A 206 6.89 9.75 -11.36
CA ASN A 206 7.36 9.10 -10.14
C ASN A 206 7.35 10.04 -8.94
N LEU A 207 7.78 11.29 -9.13
CA LEU A 207 7.68 12.31 -8.10
C LEU A 207 6.23 12.57 -7.70
N LEU A 208 5.30 12.61 -8.67
CA LEU A 208 3.87 12.76 -8.40
C LEU A 208 3.32 11.57 -7.60
N ARG A 209 3.62 10.34 -8.02
CA ARG A 209 3.20 9.10 -7.34
C ARG A 209 3.70 9.05 -5.91
N ASN A 210 5.00 9.29 -5.71
CA ASN A 210 5.61 9.30 -4.39
C ASN A 210 4.97 10.39 -3.50
N TRP A 211 4.71 11.58 -4.04
CA TRP A 211 4.04 12.66 -3.32
C TRP A 211 2.60 12.28 -2.91
N GLN A 212 1.85 11.58 -3.75
CA GLN A 212 0.48 11.17 -3.44
C GLN A 212 0.41 10.23 -2.24
N VAL A 213 1.28 9.21 -2.21
CA VAL A 213 1.31 8.25 -1.10
C VAL A 213 1.75 8.95 0.20
N LEU A 214 2.72 9.85 0.12
CA LEU A 214 3.20 10.65 1.25
C LEU A 214 2.16 11.62 1.82
N ALA A 215 1.35 12.23 0.96
CA ALA A 215 0.29 13.15 1.40
C ALA A 215 -0.78 12.41 2.22
N ASP A 216 -1.08 11.16 1.86
CA ASP A 216 -2.01 10.30 2.59
C ASP A 216 -1.48 9.96 3.99
N GLU A 217 -0.21 9.59 4.10
CA GLU A 217 0.45 9.26 5.37
C GLU A 217 0.48 10.45 6.35
N LYS A 218 0.69 11.67 5.85
CA LYS A 218 0.65 12.88 6.69
C LYS A 218 -0.77 13.23 7.13
N ASN A 219 -1.77 13.07 6.26
CA ASN A 219 -3.17 13.31 6.62
C ASN A 219 -3.63 12.37 7.74
N LYS A 220 -3.08 11.15 7.82
CA LYS A 220 -3.30 10.25 8.96
C LYS A 220 -2.75 10.85 10.26
N SER A 221 -1.50 11.32 10.26
CA SER A 221 -0.87 11.89 11.45
C SER A 221 -1.56 13.15 12.00
N GLU A 222 -2.08 14.02 11.11
CA GLU A 222 -2.79 15.24 11.53
C GLU A 222 -4.17 14.94 12.13
N ARG A 223 -4.89 13.94 11.59
CA ARG A 223 -6.19 13.50 12.13
C ARG A 223 -6.05 12.83 13.50
N ASP A 224 -5.04 11.97 13.66
CA ASP A 224 -4.76 11.31 14.94
C ASP A 224 -4.46 12.35 16.06
N GLU A 225 -3.79 13.46 15.74
CA GLU A 225 -3.51 14.55 16.68
C GLU A 225 -4.77 15.34 17.08
N ASP A 226 -5.61 15.71 16.11
CA ASP A 226 -6.87 16.45 16.35
C ASP A 226 -7.87 15.63 17.18
N ASP A 227 -7.93 14.32 16.97
CA ASP A 227 -8.82 13.42 17.69
C ASP A 227 -8.36 13.17 19.14
N HIS A 228 -7.04 13.09 19.38
CA HIS A 228 -6.49 13.06 20.74
C HIS A 228 -6.74 14.35 21.52
N GLU A 229 -6.78 15.51 20.86
CA GLU A 229 -7.15 16.78 21.50
C GLU A 229 -8.64 16.87 21.81
N ASN A 230 -9.51 16.27 21.00
CA ASN A 230 -10.96 16.28 21.21
C ASN A 230 -11.39 15.30 22.31
N HIS A 231 -10.79 14.10 22.40
CA HIS A 231 -11.07 13.17 23.50
C HIS A 231 -10.69 13.75 24.88
N ASN A 232 -9.61 14.53 24.97
CA ASN A 232 -9.22 15.21 26.21
C ASN A 232 -10.14 16.39 26.60
N LYS A 233 -11.01 16.85 25.69
CA LYS A 233 -11.99 17.91 25.97
C LYS A 233 -13.36 17.36 26.39
N GLU A 234 -13.67 16.11 26.10
CA GLU A 234 -14.93 15.47 26.51
C GLU A 234 -14.86 14.83 27.92
N ASP A 235 -13.64 14.61 28.44
CA ASP A 235 -13.39 14.10 29.79
C ASP A 235 -13.24 15.18 30.88
N HIS A 236 -13.65 16.44 30.62
CA HIS A 236 -13.62 17.55 31.57
C HIS A 236 -14.95 18.29 31.74
#